data_AF-A0A670YBW7-F1
#
_entry.id   AF-A0A670YBW7-F1
#
_cell.length_a   1.000
_cell.length_b   1.000
_cell.length_c   1.000
_cell.angle_alpha   90.00
_cell.angle_beta   90.00
_cell.angle_gamma   90.00
#
_symmetry.space_group_name_H-M   'P 1'
#
loop_
_entity.id
_entity.type
_entity.pdbx_description
1 polymer ?
#
loop_
_entity_poly.entity_id
_entity_poly.type
_entity_poly.pdbx_seq_one_letter_code
_entity_poly.pdbx_strand_id
1 'polypeptide(L)'
;MDGVEPVLYPLLRKDLVAQGPRYVVQIGDKTIDYNEEFHLFLSTRNPNPYIPPDAASIVTEVNFTITRSGLRGQVSMHIINKILFILIKLGVGV
;
A
#
# COMPACT_ATOMS: atom_id res chain seq x y z
N MET A 1 -7.17 13.25 4.64
CA MET A 1 -6.64 12.35 5.68
C MET A 1 -5.63 11.46 4.99
N ASP A 2 -4.36 11.49 5.39
CA ASP A 2 -3.33 10.59 4.85
C ASP A 2 -3.29 9.34 5.75
N GLY A 3 -4.06 8.32 5.39
CA GLY A 3 -4.17 7.09 6.17
C GLY A 3 -4.76 5.94 5.36
N VAL A 4 -4.59 4.72 5.86
CA VAL A 4 -5.22 3.53 5.28
C VAL A 4 -6.68 3.51 5.70
N GLU A 5 -7.58 3.55 4.72
CA GLU A 5 -9.02 3.48 4.99
C GLU A 5 -9.40 2.13 5.63
N PRO A 6 -10.16 2.10 6.74
CA PRO A 6 -10.56 0.87 7.43
C PRO A 6 -11.23 -0.17 6.53
N VAL A 7 -11.93 0.29 5.48
CA VAL A 7 -12.61 -0.56 4.51
C VAL A 7 -11.64 -1.45 3.70
N LEU A 8 -10.36 -1.09 3.63
CA LEU A 8 -9.34 -1.84 2.91
C LEU A 8 -8.71 -2.96 3.75
N TYR A 9 -8.92 -2.99 5.06
CA TYR A 9 -8.29 -3.98 5.94
C TYR A 9 -8.58 -5.44 5.57
N PRO A 10 -9.81 -5.82 5.17
CA PRO A 10 -10.06 -7.18 4.70
C PRO A 10 -9.19 -7.57 3.51
N LEU A 11 -8.95 -6.63 2.58
CA LEU A 11 -8.08 -6.84 1.44
C LEU A 11 -6.60 -6.92 1.87
N LEU A 12 -6.16 -6.03 2.76
CA LEU A 12 -4.78 -5.98 3.25
C LEU A 12 -4.39 -7.22 4.08
N ARG A 13 -5.32 -7.75 4.87
CA ARG A 13 -5.14 -8.96 5.68
C ARG A 13 -5.32 -10.25 4.89
N LYS A 14 -5.79 -10.16 3.64
CA LYS A 14 -6.26 -11.31 2.84
C LYS A 14 -7.36 -12.10 3.56
N ASP A 15 -8.38 -11.41 4.08
CA ASP A 15 -9.59 -12.02 4.64
C ASP A 15 -10.46 -12.60 3.50
N LEU A 16 -9.91 -13.58 2.77
CA LEU A 16 -10.49 -14.20 1.59
C LEU A 16 -11.42 -15.35 1.99
N VAL A 17 -12.56 -15.42 1.31
CA VAL A 17 -13.52 -16.52 1.46
C VAL A 17 -13.57 -17.31 0.15
N ALA A 18 -13.42 -18.62 0.24
CA ALA A 18 -13.61 -19.49 -0.92
C ALA A 18 -15.09 -19.58 -1.30
N GLN A 19 -15.40 -19.35 -2.57
CA GLN A 19 -16.72 -19.55 -3.15
C GLN A 19 -16.60 -20.42 -4.40
N GLY A 20 -16.66 -21.75 -4.22
CA GLY A 20 -16.40 -22.69 -5.31
C GLY A 20 -14.94 -22.57 -5.78
N PRO A 21 -14.68 -22.32 -7.08
CA PRO A 21 -13.32 -22.23 -7.62
C PRO A 21 -12.66 -20.85 -7.43
N ARG A 22 -13.39 -19.84 -6.92
CA ARG A 22 -12.90 -18.46 -6.79
C ARG A 22 -12.78 -18.04 -5.34
N TYR A 23 -11.93 -17.06 -5.08
CA TYR A 23 -11.88 -16.35 -3.81
C TYR A 23 -12.65 -15.04 -3.90
N VAL A 24 -13.28 -14.65 -2.80
CA VAL A 24 -13.93 -13.34 -2.67
C VAL A 24 -13.44 -12.62 -1.42
N VAL A 25 -13.53 -11.30 -1.41
CA VAL A 25 -13.22 -10.45 -0.26
C VAL A 25 -14.38 -9.48 0.00
N GLN A 26 -14.71 -9.25 1.26
CA GLN A 26 -15.70 -8.26 1.64
C GLN A 26 -15.03 -6.89 1.80
N ILE A 27 -15.47 -5.91 1.02
CA ILE A 27 -15.00 -4.53 1.09
C ILE A 27 -16.22 -3.64 1.32
N GLY A 28 -16.36 -3.15 2.55
CA GLY A 28 -17.55 -2.41 2.98
C GLY A 28 -18.78 -3.29 2.93
N ASP A 29 -19.80 -2.87 2.20
CA ASP A 29 -21.06 -3.59 1.97
C ASP A 29 -21.01 -4.53 0.75
N LYS A 30 -19.89 -4.57 0.01
CA LYS A 30 -19.76 -5.35 -1.23
C LYS A 30 -18.86 -6.57 -1.06
N THR A 31 -19.31 -7.68 -1.64
CA THR A 31 -18.47 -8.86 -1.87
C THR A 31 -17.87 -8.78 -3.27
N ILE A 32 -16.55 -8.88 -3.39
CA ILE A 32 -15.81 -8.68 -4.64
C ILE A 32 -14.96 -9.92 -4.92
N ASP A 33 -14.96 -10.39 -6.16
CA ASP A 33 -14.09 -11.49 -6.61
C ASP A 33 -12.61 -11.06 -6.53
N TYR A 34 -11.80 -11.91 -5.91
CA TYR A 34 -10.37 -11.68 -5.71
C TYR A 34 -9.55 -12.31 -6.84
N ASN A 35 -8.68 -11.51 -7.45
CA ASN A 35 -7.68 -11.98 -8.42
C ASN A 35 -6.34 -12.21 -7.71
N GLU A 36 -5.76 -13.40 -7.84
CA GLU A 36 -4.47 -13.75 -7.23
C GLU A 36 -3.29 -12.92 -7.78
N GLU A 37 -3.41 -12.40 -9.01
CA GLU A 37 -2.41 -11.51 -9.64
C GLU A 37 -2.60 -10.03 -9.28
N PHE A 38 -3.58 -9.71 -8.42
CA PHE A 38 -3.85 -8.34 -8.02
C PHE A 38 -2.73 -7.77 -7.13
N HIS A 39 -2.34 -6.53 -7.38
CA HIS A 39 -1.40 -5.78 -6.56
C HIS A 39 -1.97 -4.40 -6.20
N LEU A 40 -1.95 -4.06 -4.90
CA LEU A 40 -2.35 -2.75 -4.40
C LEU A 40 -1.12 -1.91 -4.04
N PHE A 41 -1.13 -0.67 -4.52
CA PHE A 41 -0.15 0.35 -4.17
C PHE A 41 -0.87 1.55 -3.59
N LEU A 42 -0.48 1.97 -2.39
CA LEU A 42 -0.95 3.23 -1.81
C LEU A 42 0.18 4.25 -1.89
N SER A 43 -0.15 5.50 -2.19
CA SER A 43 0.82 6.57 -2.25
C SER A 43 0.37 7.78 -1.45
N THR A 44 1.33 8.45 -0.81
CA THR A 44 1.09 9.72 -0.13
C THR A 44 2.24 10.68 -0.39
N ARG A 45 1.91 11.98 -0.40
CA ARG A 45 2.87 13.10 -0.43
C ARG A 45 3.29 13.54 0.97
N ASN A 46 2.59 13.07 2.01
CA ASN A 46 2.97 13.35 3.38
C ASN A 46 4.28 12.62 3.70
N PRO A 47 5.37 13.34 4.03
CA PRO A 47 6.67 12.73 4.30
C PRO A 47 6.70 11.91 5.60
N ASN A 48 5.73 12.11 6.50
CA ASN A 48 5.61 11.45 7.79
C ASN A 48 4.15 10.99 7.98
N PRO A 49 3.66 10.01 7.19
CA PRO A 49 2.32 9.51 7.38
C PRO A 49 2.22 8.75 8.70
N TYR A 50 1.15 8.99 9.44
CA TYR A 50 0.84 8.17 10.60
C TYR A 50 0.23 6.86 10.10
N ILE A 51 0.95 5.76 10.29
CA ILE A 51 0.45 4.42 10.01
C ILE A 51 0.07 3.77 11.35
N PRO A 52 -1.22 3.49 11.59
CA PRO A 52 -1.66 2.76 12.76
C PRO A 52 -0.91 1.42 12.92
N PRO A 53 -0.59 0.95 14.14
CA PRO A 53 0.20 -0.28 14.34
C PRO A 53 -0.37 -1.52 13.66
N ASP A 54 -1.70 -1.64 13.65
CA ASP A 54 -2.46 -2.67 12.96
C ASP A 54 -2.24 -2.61 11.44
N ALA A 55 -2.24 -1.42 10.82
CA ALA A 55 -1.87 -1.28 9.41
C ALA A 55 -0.37 -1.53 9.19
N ALA A 56 0.51 -1.03 10.06
CA ALA A 56 1.96 -1.17 9.94
C ALA A 56 2.42 -2.64 9.94
N SER A 57 1.65 -3.52 10.59
CA SER A 57 1.92 -4.97 10.60
C SER A 57 1.61 -5.69 9.29
N ILE A 58 0.78 -5.11 8.42
CA ILE A 58 0.27 -5.76 7.19
C ILE A 58 0.63 -5.02 5.90
N VAL A 59 1.31 -3.87 6.01
CA VAL A 59 1.77 -3.09 4.87
C VAL A 59 3.29 -2.97 4.87
N THR A 60 3.91 -2.86 3.69
CA THR A 60 5.34 -2.54 3.60
C THR A 60 5.53 -1.10 3.17
N GLU A 61 6.22 -0.32 4.00
CA GLU A 61 6.55 1.07 3.71
C GLU A 61 7.81 1.17 2.83
N VAL A 62 7.73 1.89 1.70
CA VAL A 62 8.89 2.17 0.83
C VAL A 62 9.09 3.68 0.68
N ASN A 63 10.12 4.19 1.35
CA ASN A 63 10.48 5.61 1.39
C ASN A 63 11.46 6.00 0.28
N PHE A 64 10.96 6.67 -0.76
CA PHE A 64 11.79 7.31 -1.78
C PHE A 64 12.09 8.76 -1.38
N THR A 65 13.19 8.98 -0.66
CA THR A 65 13.72 10.32 -0.41
C THR A 65 14.97 10.55 -1.24
N ILE A 66 14.95 11.55 -2.12
CA ILE A 66 16.17 12.03 -2.78
C ILE A 66 16.97 12.83 -1.74
N THR A 67 18.09 12.30 -1.28
CA THR A 67 19.05 13.04 -0.44
C THR A 67 19.82 14.04 -1.30
N ARG A 68 20.02 15.28 -0.79
CA ARG A 68 20.69 16.38 -1.50
C ARG A 68 22.11 16.03 -1.99
N SER A 69 22.74 14.98 -1.47
CA SER A 69 24.06 14.48 -1.89
C SER A 69 24.06 13.81 -3.27
N GLY A 70 22.92 13.41 -3.84
CA GLY A 70 22.80 12.97 -5.24
C GLY A 70 22.65 14.12 -6.25
N LEU A 71 22.60 15.36 -5.76
CA LEU A 71 22.17 16.55 -6.50
C LEU A 71 23.32 17.42 -7.01
N ARG A 72 24.43 16.83 -7.47
CA ARG A 72 25.45 17.56 -8.26
C ARG A 72 25.35 17.33 -9.77
N GLY A 73 24.51 16.40 -10.22
CA GLY A 73 24.34 16.08 -11.66
C GLY A 73 23.01 16.51 -12.28
N GLN A 74 22.01 16.95 -11.52
CA GLN A 74 20.69 17.31 -12.06
C GLN A 74 20.30 18.73 -11.65
N VAL A 75 20.98 19.71 -12.25
CA VAL A 75 20.66 21.13 -12.12
C VAL A 75 19.44 21.45 -12.99
N SER A 76 18.27 20.97 -12.57
CA SER A 76 16.92 21.49 -12.87
C SER A 76 15.90 20.39 -12.61
N MET A 77 15.51 20.18 -11.35
CA MET A 77 14.26 19.48 -11.08
C MET A 77 13.63 20.08 -9.84
N HIS A 78 12.72 21.01 -10.08
CA HIS A 78 11.84 21.66 -9.11
C HIS A 78 10.80 20.67 -8.52
N ILE A 79 11.20 19.50 -8.04
CA ILE A 79 10.24 18.50 -7.57
C ILE A 79 10.73 17.82 -6.30
N ILE A 80 10.39 18.43 -5.16
CA ILE A 80 10.33 17.72 -3.88
C ILE A 80 8.96 17.03 -3.84
N ASN A 81 8.80 15.93 -4.57
CA ASN A 81 7.69 14.99 -4.34
C ASN A 81 8.29 13.78 -3.63
N LYS A 82 8.22 13.78 -2.30
CA LYS A 82 8.34 12.54 -1.53
C LYS A 82 7.10 11.72 -1.87
N ILE A 83 7.26 10.69 -2.69
CA ILE A 83 6.20 9.72 -2.94
C ILE A 83 6.58 8.51 -2.10
N LEU A 84 5.91 8.35 -0.97
CA LEU A 84 5.96 7.09 -0.25
C LEU A 84 5.11 6.10 -1.05
N PHE A 85 5.71 4.98 -1.47
CA PHE A 85 4.95 3.85 -2.00
C PHE A 85 4.79 2.85 -0.86
N ILE A 86 3.56 2.54 -0.50
CA ILE A 86 3.28 1.39 0.35
C ILE A 86 3.13 0.20 -0.59
N LEU A 87 4.14 -0.68 -0.60
CA LEU A 87 4.11 -1.93 -1.34
C LEU A 87 3.46 -2.97 -0.44
N ILE A 88 2.28 -3.48 -0.79
CA ILE A 88 1.71 -4.61 -0.05
C ILE A 88 2.25 -5.88 -0.70
N LYS A 89 3.33 -6.43 -0.14
CA LYS A 89 3.77 -7.78 -0.50
C LYS A 89 2.75 -8.75 0.11
N LEU A 90 1.82 -9.21 -0.74
CA LEU A 90 0.88 -10.27 -0.41
C LEU A 90 1.70 -11.48 0.06
N GLY A 91 1.85 -11.65 1.38
CA GLY A 91 2.60 -12.75 1.98
C GLY A 91 2.07 -14.08 1.48
N VAL A 92 2.88 -14.79 0.70
CA VAL A 92 2.69 -16.22 0.49
C VAL A 92 3.26 -16.84 1.75
N GLY A 93 2.37 -17.33 2.63
CA GLY A 93 2.78 -18.22 3.69
C GLY A 93 3.27 -19.51 3.05
N VAL A 94 4.53 -19.84 3.33
CA VAL A 94 4.96 -21.25 3.50
C VAL A 94 4.71 -21.61 4.95
#